data_AF-A0A661VRN5-F1
#
_entry.id   AF-A0A661VRN5-F1
#
_cell.length_a   1.000
_cell.length_b   1.000
_cell.length_c   1.000
_cell.angle_alpha   90.00
_cell.angle_beta   90.00
_cell.angle_gamma   90.00
#
_symmetry.space_group_name_H-M   'P 1'
#
loop_
_entity.id
_entity.type
_entity.pdbx_description
1 polymer ?
#
loop_
_entity_poly.entity_id
_entity_poly.type
_entity_poly.pdbx_seq_one_letter_code
_entity_poly.pdbx_strand_id
1 'polypeptide(L)'
;AREESTLAALFVVEIPTATPLELAQDILDRQENGRKALLKRVADCAYEQGVPVRTLLRAARGVSSGILGVAEARGGVGLILMGWRGQLTTQRVRGSVVKDVVYGARCDVAVLRDRGVGDIKHVLVPVGGGPHARLALRLAWDVARVEKGSLTVLRILPAGDRVDMEVEMDVLRQLVEDVLGEIPREVGFSLKRNASVVEGILAEATQSTEQAGCDLIVIGASEEWFLKSLLFGSIPDQVADGAPCSVLMVRKYEPAAVSWLRRIIKRSSLRPSPTTPPARPAPAAG
;
A
#
# COMPACT_ATOMS: atom_id res chain seq x y z
N ALA A 1 -9.84 -18.09 17.17
CA ALA A 1 -8.63 -18.76 16.70
C ALA A 1 -7.75 -17.71 16.04
N ARG A 2 -6.53 -17.47 16.52
CA ARG A 2 -5.55 -16.67 15.75
C ARG A 2 -5.31 -17.46 14.47
N GLU A 3 -5.65 -16.90 13.31
CA GLU A 3 -5.10 -17.43 12.06
C GLU A 3 -3.57 -17.39 12.21
N GLU A 4 -2.94 -18.55 12.27
CA GLU A 4 -1.48 -18.65 12.23
C GLU A 4 -1.05 -18.15 10.85
N SER A 5 -0.70 -16.87 10.76
CA SER A 5 -0.19 -16.27 9.54
C SER A 5 1.13 -16.95 9.15
N THR A 6 1.08 -17.86 8.19
CA THR A 6 2.28 -18.52 7.66
C THR A 6 2.93 -17.66 6.58
N LEU A 7 4.24 -17.45 6.66
CA LEU A 7 4.98 -16.73 5.64
C LEU A 7 5.43 -17.70 4.53
N ALA A 8 5.30 -17.29 3.26
CA ALA A 8 5.83 -18.03 2.12
C ALA A 8 6.94 -17.24 1.45
N ALA A 9 8.19 -17.71 1.54
CA ALA A 9 9.31 -17.14 0.83
C ALA A 9 9.40 -17.75 -0.57
N LEU A 10 9.16 -16.97 -1.61
CA LEU A 10 9.09 -17.44 -3.00
C LEU A 10 10.26 -16.92 -3.84
N PHE A 11 10.91 -17.83 -4.55
CA PHE A 11 11.82 -17.52 -5.65
C PHE A 11 11.28 -18.14 -6.94
N VAL A 12 11.06 -17.31 -7.97
CA VAL A 12 10.62 -17.77 -9.30
C VAL A 12 11.79 -17.77 -10.27
N VAL A 13 11.95 -18.86 -11.01
CA VAL A 13 12.93 -19.01 -12.08
C VAL A 13 12.18 -19.04 -13.40
N GLU A 14 12.49 -18.10 -14.29
CA GLU A 14 11.91 -18.06 -15.62
C GLU A 14 12.57 -19.13 -16.51
N ILE A 15 11.73 -19.97 -17.12
CA ILE A 15 12.16 -21.13 -17.90
C ILE A 15 11.79 -20.91 -19.39
N PRO A 16 12.78 -21.00 -20.31
CA PRO A 16 12.56 -20.89 -21.75
C PRO A 16 11.47 -21.86 -22.24
N THR A 17 10.67 -21.42 -23.21
CA THR A 17 9.55 -22.19 -23.77
C THR A 17 9.94 -23.58 -24.29
N ALA A 18 11.17 -23.71 -24.80
CA ALA A 18 11.73 -24.97 -25.29
C ALA A 18 11.92 -26.04 -24.19
N THR A 19 12.05 -25.65 -22.93
CA THR A 19 12.21 -26.59 -21.81
C THR A 19 10.85 -26.87 -21.16
N PRO A 20 10.47 -28.15 -20.98
CA PRO A 20 9.28 -28.51 -20.20
C PRO A 20 9.38 -28.04 -18.75
N LEU A 21 8.30 -27.43 -18.21
CA LEU A 21 8.30 -26.86 -16.86
C LEU A 21 8.49 -27.93 -15.78
N GLU A 22 7.88 -29.10 -15.93
CA GLU A 22 7.99 -30.21 -14.97
C GLU A 22 9.44 -30.67 -14.85
N LEU A 23 10.12 -30.89 -15.98
CA LEU A 23 11.54 -31.24 -16.01
C LEU A 23 12.40 -30.14 -15.35
N ALA A 24 12.13 -28.87 -15.65
CA ALA A 24 12.84 -27.76 -15.03
C ALA A 24 12.61 -27.69 -13.51
N GLN A 25 11.38 -27.96 -13.05
CA GLN A 25 11.03 -28.01 -11.63
C GLN A 25 11.78 -29.16 -10.94
N ASP A 26 11.82 -30.36 -11.53
CA ASP A 26 12.57 -31.51 -11.00
C ASP A 26 14.06 -31.20 -10.84
N ILE A 27 14.66 -30.51 -11.83
CA ILE A 27 16.06 -30.09 -11.76
C ILE A 27 16.26 -29.09 -10.61
N LEU A 28 15.39 -28.08 -10.48
CA LEU A 28 15.46 -27.11 -9.40
C LEU A 28 15.30 -27.77 -8.03
N ASP A 29 14.43 -28.78 -7.91
CA ASP A 29 14.18 -29.49 -6.66
C ASP A 29 15.35 -30.39 -6.25
N ARG A 30 16.10 -30.96 -7.22
CA ARG A 30 17.28 -31.80 -6.93
C ARG A 30 18.58 -31.02 -6.74
N GLN A 31 18.77 -29.91 -7.44
CA GLN A 31 20.03 -29.15 -7.36
C GLN A 31 20.08 -28.27 -6.12
N GLU A 32 21.15 -28.38 -5.34
CA GLU A 32 21.51 -27.35 -4.37
C GLU A 32 22.12 -26.16 -5.14
N ASN A 33 21.61 -24.96 -4.91
CA ASN A 33 22.08 -23.77 -5.62
C ASN A 33 21.92 -22.52 -4.76
N GLY A 34 22.53 -21.41 -5.19
CA GLY A 34 22.49 -20.15 -4.46
C GLY A 34 21.08 -19.62 -4.17
N ARG A 35 20.06 -20.02 -4.94
CA ARG A 35 18.65 -19.61 -4.72
C ARG A 35 18.05 -20.34 -3.53
N LYS A 36 18.32 -21.65 -3.40
CA LYS A 36 17.92 -22.43 -2.22
C LYS A 36 18.66 -21.96 -0.97
N ALA A 37 19.96 -21.68 -1.07
CA ALA A 37 20.72 -21.09 0.03
C ALA A 37 20.16 -19.74 0.48
N LEU A 38 19.73 -18.87 -0.46
CA LEU A 38 19.06 -17.61 -0.13
C LEU A 38 17.72 -17.84 0.57
N LEU A 39 16.88 -18.72 0.04
CA LEU A 39 15.59 -19.07 0.68
C LEU A 39 15.79 -19.66 2.08
N LYS A 40 16.83 -20.47 2.27
CA LYS A 40 17.20 -21.02 3.58
C LYS A 40 17.57 -19.91 4.56
N ARG A 41 18.43 -18.95 4.16
CA ARG A 41 18.76 -17.79 5.01
C ARG A 41 17.53 -16.98 5.43
N VAL A 42 16.55 -16.85 4.54
CA VAL A 42 15.27 -16.19 4.86
C VAL A 42 14.47 -17.01 5.87
N ALA A 43 14.40 -18.33 5.70
CA ALA A 43 13.73 -19.22 6.63
C ALA A 43 14.40 -19.23 8.02
N ASP A 44 15.72 -19.24 8.07
CA ASP A 44 16.50 -19.20 9.31
C ASP A 44 16.22 -17.89 10.07
N CYS A 45 16.27 -16.74 9.40
CA CYS A 45 15.94 -15.43 9.98
C CYS A 45 14.49 -15.37 10.51
N ALA A 46 13.52 -15.91 9.76
CA ALA A 46 12.14 -15.94 10.21
C ALA A 46 11.93 -16.89 11.40
N TYR A 47 12.65 -18.01 11.44
CA TYR A 47 12.62 -18.97 12.53
C TYR A 47 13.14 -18.37 13.84
N GLU A 48 14.20 -17.55 13.77
CA GLU A 48 14.71 -16.78 14.93
C GLU A 48 13.66 -15.82 15.50
N GLN A 49 12.74 -15.34 14.66
CA GLN A 49 11.62 -14.47 15.05
C GLN A 49 10.34 -15.26 15.41
N GLY A 50 10.39 -16.60 15.44
CA GLY A 50 9.25 -17.46 15.76
C GLY A 50 8.17 -17.49 14.67
N VAL A 51 8.50 -17.12 13.42
CA VAL A 51 7.56 -17.08 12.30
C VAL A 51 7.72 -18.31 11.42
N PRO A 52 6.68 -19.16 11.25
CA PRO A 52 6.78 -20.31 10.38
C PRO A 52 6.88 -19.87 8.91
N VAL A 53 7.98 -20.26 8.25
CA VAL A 53 8.24 -19.98 6.84
C VAL A 53 8.22 -21.25 6.00
N ARG A 54 7.47 -21.21 4.90
CA ARG A 54 7.59 -22.17 3.81
C ARG A 54 8.37 -21.56 2.65
N THR A 55 9.52 -22.15 2.34
CA THR A 55 10.30 -21.77 1.16
C THR A 55 9.74 -22.42 -0.11
N LEU A 56 9.72 -21.68 -1.21
CA LEU A 56 9.22 -22.13 -2.50
C LEU A 56 10.20 -21.70 -3.60
N LEU A 57 10.73 -22.67 -4.33
CA LEU A 57 11.45 -22.45 -5.58
C LEU A 57 10.56 -22.94 -6.73
N ARG A 58 10.23 -22.05 -7.66
CA ARG A 58 9.22 -22.32 -8.70
C ARG A 58 9.73 -22.01 -10.09
N ALA A 59 9.67 -23.01 -10.97
CA ALA A 59 9.79 -22.83 -12.41
C ALA A 59 8.52 -22.17 -12.97
N ALA A 60 8.66 -21.13 -13.80
CA ALA A 60 7.54 -20.48 -14.47
C ALA A 60 7.91 -19.96 -15.86
N ARG A 61 6.91 -19.66 -16.70
CA ARG A 61 7.12 -19.01 -18.02
C ARG A 61 7.38 -17.50 -17.92
N GLY A 62 7.10 -16.91 -16.77
CA GLY A 62 7.36 -15.51 -16.48
C GLY A 62 7.36 -15.32 -14.97
N VAL A 63 8.14 -14.35 -14.50
CA VAL A 63 8.28 -14.10 -13.05
C VAL A 63 6.94 -13.64 -12.45
N SER A 64 6.26 -12.69 -13.08
CA SER A 64 4.98 -12.16 -12.59
C SER A 64 3.88 -13.23 -12.60
N SER A 65 3.75 -14.00 -13.68
CA SER A 65 2.79 -15.11 -13.76
C SER A 65 3.10 -16.23 -12.77
N GLY A 66 4.37 -16.52 -12.50
CA GLY A 66 4.78 -17.46 -11.46
C GLY A 66 4.39 -17.00 -10.05
N ILE A 67 4.59 -15.72 -9.72
CA ILE A 67 4.18 -15.14 -8.43
C ILE A 67 2.66 -15.22 -8.27
N LEU A 68 1.92 -14.74 -9.28
CA LEU A 68 0.45 -14.72 -9.26
C LEU A 68 -0.13 -16.14 -9.20
N GLY A 69 0.43 -17.09 -9.96
CA GLY A 69 -0.01 -18.47 -9.96
C GLY A 69 0.22 -19.17 -8.62
N VAL A 70 1.33 -18.88 -7.92
CA VAL A 70 1.57 -19.40 -6.57
C VAL A 70 0.57 -18.83 -5.56
N ALA A 71 0.28 -17.52 -5.64
CA ALA A 71 -0.67 -16.89 -4.75
C ALA A 71 -2.10 -17.44 -4.94
N GLU A 72 -2.51 -17.68 -6.20
CA GLU A 72 -3.81 -18.24 -6.53
C GLU A 72 -3.92 -19.72 -6.15
N ALA A 73 -2.92 -20.55 -6.49
CA ALA A 73 -2.96 -21.99 -6.26
C ALA A 73 -2.98 -22.37 -4.77
N ARG A 74 -2.36 -21.56 -3.90
CA ARG A 74 -2.40 -21.83 -2.45
C ARG A 74 -3.77 -21.58 -1.84
N GLY A 75 -4.55 -20.66 -2.39
CA GLY A 75 -5.72 -20.12 -1.71
C GLY A 75 -5.33 -19.38 -0.42
N GLY A 76 -6.09 -18.36 -0.02
CA GLY A 76 -5.88 -17.70 1.29
C GLY A 76 -4.61 -16.86 1.43
N VAL A 77 -3.87 -16.57 0.35
CA VAL A 77 -2.79 -15.57 0.41
C VAL A 77 -3.42 -14.19 0.59
N GLY A 78 -3.31 -13.62 1.79
CA GLY A 78 -3.87 -12.31 2.11
C GLY A 78 -3.06 -11.13 1.57
N LEU A 79 -1.73 -11.26 1.51
CA LEU A 79 -0.80 -10.19 1.14
C LEU A 79 0.39 -10.75 0.34
N ILE A 80 0.75 -10.08 -0.76
CA ILE A 80 2.04 -10.24 -1.43
C ILE A 80 2.93 -9.06 -1.06
N LEU A 81 4.10 -9.33 -0.46
CA LEU A 81 5.12 -8.32 -0.16
C LEU A 81 6.29 -8.44 -1.16
N MET A 82 6.66 -7.33 -1.78
CA MET A 82 7.78 -7.25 -2.72
C MET A 82 8.67 -6.04 -2.43
N GLY A 83 9.89 -6.04 -2.99
CA GLY A 83 10.78 -4.89 -2.96
C GLY A 83 10.78 -4.11 -4.27
N TRP A 84 11.04 -2.81 -4.20
CA TRP A 84 11.37 -1.96 -5.35
C TRP A 84 12.74 -1.31 -5.15
N ARG A 85 13.55 -1.25 -6.22
CA ARG A 85 14.86 -0.60 -6.22
C ARG A 85 14.93 0.44 -7.31
N GLY A 86 15.53 1.60 -6.99
CA GLY A 86 15.69 2.73 -7.90
C GLY A 86 14.45 3.62 -8.02
N GLN A 87 14.50 4.58 -8.93
CA GLN A 87 13.43 5.56 -9.13
C GLN A 87 12.16 4.94 -9.75
N LEU A 88 11.00 5.54 -9.49
CA LEU A 88 9.69 5.12 -10.02
C LEU A 88 9.35 5.86 -11.32
N THR A 89 10.28 5.86 -12.28
CA THR A 89 10.02 6.48 -13.58
C THR A 89 9.09 5.61 -14.44
N THR A 90 8.30 6.25 -15.31
CA THR A 90 7.39 5.56 -16.25
C THR A 90 8.07 4.41 -17.01
N GLN A 91 9.31 4.61 -17.47
CA GLN A 91 10.07 3.61 -18.22
C GLN A 91 10.42 2.38 -17.36
N ARG A 92 10.72 2.57 -16.07
CA ARG A 92 11.05 1.46 -15.17
C ARG A 92 9.81 0.74 -14.67
N VAL A 93 8.72 1.46 -14.43
CA VAL A 93 7.46 0.89 -13.94
C VAL A 93 6.80 0.04 -15.02
N ARG A 94 6.74 0.56 -16.26
CA ARG A 94 6.04 -0.10 -17.36
C ARG A 94 6.71 -1.43 -17.71
N GLY A 95 5.94 -2.53 -17.63
CA GLY A 95 6.43 -3.88 -17.93
C GLY A 95 7.33 -4.48 -16.85
N SER A 96 7.43 -3.84 -15.68
CA SER A 96 8.11 -4.44 -14.54
C SER A 96 7.28 -5.58 -13.92
N VAL A 97 7.98 -6.59 -13.41
CA VAL A 97 7.36 -7.69 -12.66
C VAL A 97 6.50 -7.18 -11.52
N VAL A 98 6.99 -6.19 -10.77
CA VAL A 98 6.26 -5.62 -9.63
C VAL A 98 4.97 -4.95 -10.10
N LYS A 99 4.99 -4.20 -11.21
CA LYS A 99 3.78 -3.59 -11.76
C LYS A 99 2.75 -4.64 -12.19
N ASP A 100 3.19 -5.70 -12.85
CA ASP A 100 2.32 -6.80 -13.27
C ASP A 100 1.68 -7.51 -12.07
N VAL A 101 2.44 -7.71 -10.99
CA VAL A 101 1.91 -8.30 -9.73
C VAL A 101 0.93 -7.35 -9.05
N VAL A 102 1.27 -6.06 -8.91
CA VAL A 102 0.35 -5.05 -8.36
C VAL A 102 -0.95 -5.04 -9.16
N TYR A 103 -0.89 -5.16 -10.48
CA TYR A 103 -2.07 -5.17 -11.35
C TYR A 103 -2.88 -6.47 -11.28
N GLY A 104 -2.22 -7.63 -11.32
CA GLY A 104 -2.87 -8.93 -11.46
C GLY A 104 -3.26 -9.62 -10.16
N ALA A 105 -2.70 -9.24 -9.01
CA ALA A 105 -2.91 -9.95 -7.76
C ALA A 105 -4.35 -9.85 -7.24
N ARG A 106 -4.93 -11.02 -6.93
CA ARG A 106 -6.26 -11.18 -6.31
C ARG A 106 -6.23 -11.12 -4.78
N CYS A 107 -5.25 -10.42 -4.24
CA CYS A 107 -5.02 -10.20 -2.83
C CYS A 107 -4.33 -8.84 -2.63
N ASP A 108 -4.15 -8.44 -1.37
CA ASP A 108 -3.48 -7.19 -1.07
C ASP A 108 -2.02 -7.26 -1.56
N VAL A 109 -1.46 -6.13 -1.97
CA VAL A 109 -0.06 -6.03 -2.40
C VAL A 109 0.62 -4.91 -1.66
N ALA A 110 1.79 -5.19 -1.10
CA ALA A 110 2.69 -4.22 -0.50
C ALA A 110 4.02 -4.23 -1.24
N VAL A 111 4.54 -3.04 -1.55
CA VAL A 111 5.85 -2.88 -2.18
C VAL A 111 6.68 -1.95 -1.32
N LEU A 112 7.75 -2.50 -0.75
CA LEU A 112 8.72 -1.75 0.02
C LEU A 112 9.76 -1.14 -0.91
N ARG A 113 9.81 0.18 -0.95
CA ARG A 113 11.00 0.89 -1.41
C ARG A 113 11.91 1.11 -0.22
N ASP A 114 12.93 0.30 -0.14
CA ASP A 114 13.90 0.33 0.95
C ASP A 114 14.94 1.43 0.74
N ARG A 115 15.20 2.23 1.78
CA ARG A 115 16.27 3.24 1.87
C ARG A 115 17.21 2.96 3.05
N GLY A 116 17.34 1.70 3.44
CA GLY A 116 18.12 1.30 4.62
C GLY A 116 17.25 1.30 5.86
N VAL A 117 16.08 0.67 5.78
CA VAL A 117 15.20 0.52 6.94
C VAL A 117 15.97 -0.18 8.07
N GLY A 118 16.07 0.51 9.21
CA GLY A 118 16.63 0.01 10.45
C GLY A 118 15.54 -0.10 11.50
N ASP A 119 15.82 0.39 12.70
CA ASP A 119 14.82 0.49 13.76
C ASP A 119 13.68 1.43 13.33
N ILE A 120 12.44 0.95 13.40
CA ILE A 120 11.27 1.75 13.00
C ILE A 120 10.63 2.31 14.27
N LYS A 121 10.95 3.56 14.62
CA LYS A 121 10.40 4.24 15.79
C LYS A 121 9.27 5.20 15.44
N HIS A 122 9.31 5.80 14.26
CA HIS A 122 8.28 6.73 13.81
C HIS A 122 7.74 6.33 12.43
N VAL A 123 6.46 5.94 12.41
CA VAL A 123 5.74 5.59 11.18
C VAL A 123 4.78 6.72 10.80
N LEU A 124 4.83 7.17 9.55
CA LEU A 124 3.92 8.16 9.01
C LEU A 124 2.94 7.53 8.02
N VAL A 125 1.64 7.82 8.16
CA VAL A 125 0.60 7.32 7.25
C VAL A 125 -0.22 8.46 6.68
N PRO A 126 0.03 8.86 5.42
CA PRO A 126 -0.84 9.76 4.69
C PRO A 126 -2.17 9.07 4.34
N VAL A 127 -3.32 9.68 4.69
CA VAL A 127 -4.65 9.07 4.48
C VAL A 127 -5.61 9.92 3.65
N GLY A 128 -6.09 9.33 2.55
CA GLY A 128 -7.12 9.89 1.66
C GLY A 128 -8.57 9.45 1.98
N GLY A 129 -8.75 8.40 2.79
CA GLY A 129 -10.06 7.81 3.14
C GLY A 129 -10.46 6.57 2.33
N GLY A 130 -9.71 6.25 1.27
CA GLY A 130 -9.95 5.06 0.44
C GLY A 130 -9.55 3.72 1.09
N PRO A 131 -9.91 2.59 0.47
CA PRO A 131 -9.59 1.25 0.97
C PRO A 131 -8.08 1.02 1.11
N HIS A 132 -7.28 1.59 0.20
CA HIS A 132 -5.84 1.45 0.20
C HIS A 132 -5.23 2.21 1.39
N ALA A 133 -5.78 3.37 1.74
CA ALA A 133 -5.37 4.11 2.94
C ALA A 133 -5.76 3.37 4.24
N ARG A 134 -6.93 2.71 4.29
CA ARG A 134 -7.33 1.88 5.44
C ARG A 134 -6.40 0.67 5.63
N LEU A 135 -5.96 0.04 4.53
CA LEU A 135 -4.96 -1.01 4.60
C LEU A 135 -3.59 -0.46 5.05
N ALA A 136 -3.16 0.69 4.50
CA ALA A 136 -1.93 1.36 4.90
C ALA A 136 -1.89 1.63 6.40
N LEU A 137 -2.97 2.19 6.94
CA LEU A 137 -3.11 2.48 8.35
C LEU A 137 -3.00 1.21 9.21
N ARG A 138 -3.68 0.13 8.83
CA ARG A 138 -3.61 -1.15 9.55
C ARG A 138 -2.19 -1.71 9.58
N LEU A 139 -1.53 -1.80 8.41
CA LEU A 139 -0.18 -2.35 8.30
C LEU A 139 0.85 -1.47 9.01
N ALA A 140 0.70 -0.16 8.94
CA ALA A 140 1.56 0.78 9.66
C ALA A 140 1.45 0.63 11.17
N TRP A 141 0.23 0.46 11.69
CA TRP A 141 0.02 0.19 13.10
C TRP A 141 0.62 -1.15 13.54
N ASP A 142 0.45 -2.20 12.73
CA ASP A 142 1.04 -3.50 13.04
C ASP A 142 2.57 -3.42 13.14
N VAL A 143 3.22 -2.65 12.26
CA VAL A 143 4.67 -2.37 12.31
C VAL A 143 5.02 -1.56 13.56
N ALA A 144 4.39 -0.40 13.75
CA ALA A 144 4.69 0.49 14.88
C ALA A 144 4.52 -0.22 16.24
N ARG A 145 3.46 -1.01 16.40
CA ARG A 145 3.20 -1.75 17.65
C ARG A 145 4.26 -2.81 17.94
N VAL A 146 4.68 -3.57 16.93
CA VAL A 146 5.72 -4.61 17.10
C VAL A 146 7.07 -3.97 17.45
N GLU A 147 7.39 -2.85 16.81
CA GLU A 147 8.65 -2.12 17.01
C GLU A 147 8.64 -1.19 18.24
N LYS A 148 7.51 -1.15 18.95
CA LYS A 148 7.25 -0.26 20.10
C LYS A 148 7.50 1.22 19.74
N GLY A 149 7.15 1.58 18.51
CA GLY A 149 7.23 2.92 17.96
C GLY A 149 5.90 3.67 18.06
N SER A 150 5.87 4.87 17.47
CA SER A 150 4.69 5.71 17.33
C SER A 150 4.20 5.75 15.89
N LEU A 151 2.92 6.08 15.73
CA LEU A 151 2.26 6.21 14.44
C LEU A 151 1.66 7.61 14.31
N THR A 152 2.02 8.34 13.26
CA THR A 152 1.37 9.62 12.91
C THR A 152 0.45 9.42 11.73
N VAL A 153 -0.85 9.64 11.93
CA VAL A 153 -1.84 9.64 10.85
C VAL A 153 -1.95 11.05 10.29
N LEU A 154 -1.56 11.20 9.02
CA LEU A 154 -1.45 12.49 8.35
C LEU A 154 -2.56 12.68 7.32
N ARG A 155 -3.20 13.84 7.36
CA ARG A 155 -4.15 14.31 6.35
C ARG A 155 -3.68 15.67 5.82
N ILE A 156 -3.42 15.73 4.52
CA ILE A 156 -3.14 17.00 3.82
C ILE A 156 -4.40 17.46 3.09
N LEU A 157 -4.89 18.64 3.44
CA LEU A 157 -6.00 19.30 2.78
C LEU A 157 -5.48 20.32 1.75
N PRO A 158 -5.99 20.31 0.51
CA PRO A 158 -5.68 21.34 -0.47
C PRO A 158 -6.01 22.74 0.06
N ALA A 159 -5.13 23.70 -0.17
CA ALA A 159 -5.28 25.07 0.36
C ALA A 159 -6.57 25.79 -0.09
N GLY A 160 -7.13 25.40 -1.24
CA GLY A 160 -8.36 25.98 -1.79
C GLY A 160 -9.66 25.48 -1.17
N ASP A 161 -9.63 24.38 -0.40
CA ASP A 161 -10.85 23.76 0.10
C ASP A 161 -11.33 24.45 1.38
N ARG A 162 -12.56 24.96 1.38
CA ARG A 162 -13.21 25.48 2.59
C ARG A 162 -13.74 24.32 3.42
N VAL A 163 -12.83 23.65 4.10
CA VAL A 163 -13.16 22.55 5.01
C VAL A 163 -13.02 23.00 6.46
N ASP A 164 -13.96 22.58 7.29
CA ASP A 164 -13.86 22.73 8.73
C ASP A 164 -12.80 21.76 9.27
N MET A 165 -11.80 22.31 9.96
CA MET A 165 -10.66 21.54 10.45
C MET A 165 -11.03 20.64 11.64
N GLU A 166 -12.01 21.04 12.45
CA GLU A 166 -12.48 20.23 13.58
C GLU A 166 -13.22 19.01 13.05
N VAL A 167 -14.12 19.22 12.07
CA VAL A 167 -14.85 18.13 11.41
C VAL A 167 -13.91 17.15 10.73
N GLU A 168 -12.89 17.63 9.99
CA GLU A 168 -11.91 16.72 9.37
C GLU A 168 -11.07 15.96 10.39
N MET A 169 -10.75 16.57 11.53
CA MET A 169 -10.05 15.89 12.61
C MET A 169 -10.92 14.76 13.20
N ASP A 170 -12.22 14.99 13.38
CA ASP A 170 -13.14 13.96 13.88
C ASP A 170 -13.33 12.84 12.86
N VAL A 171 -13.43 13.16 11.57
CA VAL A 171 -13.43 12.15 10.50
C VAL A 171 -12.13 11.31 10.53
N LEU A 172 -10.99 11.96 10.79
CA LEU A 172 -9.70 11.28 10.86
C LEU A 172 -9.60 10.35 12.07
N ARG A 173 -10.09 10.78 13.24
CA ARG A 173 -10.19 9.94 14.45
C ARG A 173 -11.12 8.76 14.24
N GLN A 174 -12.31 9.00 13.67
CA GLN A 174 -13.27 7.95 13.35
C GLN A 174 -12.67 6.93 12.38
N LEU A 175 -11.90 7.36 11.38
CA LEU A 175 -11.20 6.45 10.48
C LEU A 175 -10.21 5.54 11.22
N VAL A 176 -9.49 6.07 12.21
CA VAL A 176 -8.55 5.28 13.02
C VAL A 176 -9.30 4.29 13.89
N GLU A 177 -10.33 4.74 14.61
CA GLU A 177 -11.17 3.89 15.44
C GLU A 177 -11.84 2.77 14.63
N ASP A 178 -12.38 3.08 13.45
CA ASP A 178 -12.98 2.10 12.54
C ASP A 178 -11.99 1.03 12.06
N VAL A 179 -10.72 1.38 11.89
CA VAL A 179 -9.70 0.48 11.32
C VAL A 179 -9.02 -0.33 12.42
N LEU A 180 -8.71 0.30 13.55
CA LEU A 180 -7.95 -0.29 14.65
C LEU A 180 -8.83 -0.84 15.77
N GLY A 181 -10.10 -0.42 15.85
CA GLY A 181 -11.06 -0.77 16.90
C GLY A 181 -11.03 0.16 18.13
N GLU A 182 -9.95 0.92 18.28
CA GLU A 182 -9.75 1.93 19.31
C GLU A 182 -8.72 2.96 18.80
N ILE A 183 -8.44 4.00 19.59
CA ILE A 183 -7.35 4.96 19.33
C ILE A 183 -6.24 4.72 20.35
N PRO A 184 -5.18 3.97 20.00
CA PRO A 184 -4.04 3.75 20.89
C PRO A 184 -3.31 5.06 21.22
N ARG A 185 -2.64 5.11 22.38
CA ARG A 185 -1.94 6.32 22.86
C ARG A 185 -0.75 6.70 21.98
N GLU A 186 -0.16 5.72 21.31
CA GLU A 186 0.97 5.86 20.40
C GLU A 186 0.56 6.40 19.02
N VAL A 187 -0.75 6.57 18.77
CA VAL A 187 -1.29 7.11 17.53
C VAL A 187 -1.54 8.61 17.67
N GLY A 188 -0.71 9.40 16.99
CA GLY A 188 -0.86 10.83 16.82
C GLY A 188 -1.62 11.19 15.53
N PHE A 189 -2.15 12.41 15.49
CA PHE A 189 -2.90 12.94 14.36
C PHE A 189 -2.27 14.25 13.88
N SER A 190 -2.08 14.37 12.58
CA SER A 190 -1.58 15.59 11.95
C SER A 190 -2.49 15.98 10.79
N LEU A 191 -3.11 17.16 10.91
CA LEU A 191 -3.97 17.74 9.89
C LEU A 191 -3.35 19.03 9.40
N LYS A 192 -2.93 19.08 8.14
CA LYS A 192 -2.21 20.22 7.55
C LYS A 192 -2.87 20.69 6.27
N ARG A 193 -2.68 21.97 5.96
CA ARG A 193 -3.03 22.52 4.64
C ARG A 193 -1.76 22.68 3.81
N ASN A 194 -1.82 22.26 2.55
CA ASN A 194 -0.74 22.48 1.59
C ASN A 194 -1.31 22.61 0.17
N ALA A 195 -0.66 23.40 -0.69
CA ALA A 195 -1.01 23.47 -2.11
C ALA A 195 -0.70 22.15 -2.85
N SER A 196 0.33 21.43 -2.39
CA SER A 196 0.73 20.12 -2.91
C SER A 196 0.65 19.07 -1.81
N VAL A 197 -0.15 18.02 -2.07
CA VAL A 197 -0.25 16.88 -1.15
C VAL A 197 1.09 16.18 -0.98
N VAL A 198 1.86 16.04 -2.07
CA VAL A 198 3.19 15.42 -2.05
C VAL A 198 4.14 16.23 -1.17
N GLU A 199 4.23 17.54 -1.39
CA GLU A 199 5.12 18.40 -0.60
C GLU A 199 4.73 18.43 0.87
N GLY A 200 3.42 18.46 1.18
CA GLY A 200 2.93 18.39 2.56
C GLY A 200 3.33 17.08 3.26
N ILE A 201 3.25 15.94 2.56
CA ILE A 201 3.67 14.64 3.11
C ILE A 201 5.18 14.62 3.36
N LEU A 202 5.98 15.08 2.39
CA LEU A 202 7.43 15.06 2.49
C LEU A 202 7.94 16.04 3.57
N ALA A 203 7.29 17.18 3.72
CA ALA A 203 7.56 18.12 4.80
C ALA A 203 7.31 17.48 6.17
N GLU A 204 6.15 16.86 6.38
CA GLU A 204 5.84 16.19 7.65
C GLU A 204 6.80 15.03 7.97
N ALA A 205 7.18 14.25 6.95
CA ALA A 205 8.14 13.15 7.08
C ALA A 205 9.53 13.64 7.53
N THR A 206 9.87 14.89 7.20
CA THR A 206 11.15 15.51 7.57
C THR A 206 11.06 16.28 8.90
N GLN A 207 9.88 16.80 9.24
CA GLN A 207 9.65 17.70 10.38
C GLN A 207 9.24 16.99 11.67
N SER A 208 8.96 15.68 11.63
CA SER A 208 8.56 14.93 12.83
C SER A 208 9.63 15.08 13.92
N THR A 209 9.24 15.84 14.93
CA THR A 209 10.06 16.59 15.88
C THR A 209 10.63 15.71 16.97
N GLU A 210 11.96 15.61 17.05
CA GLU A 210 12.78 16.05 18.20
C GLU A 210 14.22 15.54 18.08
N GLN A 211 14.50 14.42 17.39
CA GLN A 211 15.86 14.07 16.95
C GLN A 211 15.97 13.05 15.80
N ALA A 212 14.88 12.50 15.27
CA ALA A 212 14.92 11.59 14.13
C ALA A 212 13.69 11.83 13.24
N GLY A 213 13.91 11.99 11.93
CA GLY A 213 12.80 12.08 10.98
C GLY A 213 11.97 10.79 10.97
N CYS A 214 10.96 10.74 10.11
CA CYS A 214 10.17 9.52 9.92
C CYS A 214 11.05 8.37 9.41
N ASP A 215 10.93 7.16 9.98
CA ASP A 215 11.70 5.97 9.58
C ASP A 215 11.01 5.19 8.45
N LEU A 216 9.67 5.22 8.44
CA LEU A 216 8.84 4.52 7.46
C LEU A 216 7.59 5.33 7.12
N ILE A 217 7.39 5.61 5.83
CA ILE A 217 6.09 6.08 5.33
C ILE A 217 5.31 4.88 4.81
N VAL A 218 4.08 4.67 5.29
CA VAL A 218 3.16 3.69 4.69
C VAL A 218 2.04 4.42 3.98
N ILE A 219 1.93 4.23 2.67
CA ILE A 219 1.00 5.00 1.84
C ILE A 219 0.15 4.09 0.96
N GLY A 220 -1.15 4.35 0.95
CA GLY A 220 -2.11 3.66 0.09
C GLY A 220 -2.02 4.13 -1.37
N ALA A 221 -2.27 3.21 -2.30
CA ALA A 221 -2.40 3.53 -3.72
C ALA A 221 -3.44 4.64 -3.97
N SER A 222 -3.17 5.51 -4.95
CA SER A 222 -4.17 6.44 -5.50
C SER A 222 -5.10 5.73 -6.46
N GLU A 223 -6.22 6.34 -6.84
CA GLU A 223 -7.15 5.75 -7.81
C GLU A 223 -6.49 5.43 -9.16
N GLU A 224 -5.41 6.13 -9.51
CA GLU A 224 -4.62 5.96 -10.74
C GLU A 224 -3.69 4.75 -10.73
N TRP A 225 -3.66 3.94 -9.66
CA TRP A 225 -2.76 2.78 -9.56
C TRP A 225 -2.91 1.79 -10.71
N PHE A 226 -4.04 1.75 -11.41
CA PHE A 226 -4.25 0.87 -12.56
C PHE A 226 -3.53 1.35 -13.83
N LEU A 227 -3.06 2.60 -13.88
CA LEU A 227 -2.35 3.14 -15.05
C LEU A 227 -1.01 2.42 -15.23
N LYS A 228 -0.67 2.09 -16.48
CA LYS A 228 0.55 1.32 -16.81
C LYS A 228 1.85 2.06 -16.51
N SER A 229 1.80 3.40 -16.45
CA SER A 229 2.96 4.27 -16.20
C SER A 229 3.25 4.53 -14.72
N LEU A 230 2.33 4.18 -13.83
CA LEU A 230 2.41 4.44 -12.39
C LEU A 230 2.37 3.12 -11.63
N LEU A 231 3.11 3.00 -10.53
CA LEU A 231 3.14 1.78 -9.75
C LEU A 231 1.92 1.74 -8.80
N PHE A 232 1.81 2.73 -7.91
CA PHE A 232 0.70 2.90 -6.97
C PHE A 232 -0.06 4.22 -7.19
N GLY A 233 0.37 5.06 -8.14
CA GLY A 233 -0.31 6.29 -8.53
C GLY A 233 0.57 7.53 -8.33
N SER A 234 0.08 8.68 -8.79
CA SER A 234 0.88 9.91 -8.91
C SER A 234 1.48 10.36 -7.58
N ILE A 235 0.68 10.38 -6.50
CA ILE A 235 1.11 10.80 -5.16
C ILE A 235 2.01 9.74 -4.51
N PRO A 236 1.61 8.45 -4.37
CA PRO A 236 2.48 7.41 -3.79
C PRO A 236 3.84 7.28 -4.47
N ASP A 237 3.87 7.33 -5.80
CA ASP A 237 5.12 7.16 -6.56
C ASP A 237 6.07 8.35 -6.32
N GLN A 238 5.55 9.58 -6.35
CA GLN A 238 6.34 10.78 -6.06
C GLN A 238 6.79 10.85 -4.59
N VAL A 239 5.95 10.45 -3.63
CA VAL A 239 6.33 10.36 -2.22
C VAL A 239 7.44 9.33 -2.04
N ALA A 240 7.32 8.14 -2.65
CA ALA A 240 8.37 7.13 -2.59
C ALA A 240 9.70 7.63 -3.22
N ASP A 241 9.65 8.42 -4.30
CA ASP A 241 10.82 9.04 -4.90
C ASP A 241 11.43 10.19 -4.06
N GLY A 242 10.61 10.99 -3.40
CA GLY A 242 11.05 12.16 -2.63
C GLY A 242 11.39 11.90 -1.16
N ALA A 243 10.85 10.84 -0.55
CA ALA A 243 10.99 10.60 0.89
C ALA A 243 12.45 10.30 1.28
N PRO A 244 12.95 10.84 2.40
CA PRO A 244 14.30 10.54 2.87
C PRO A 244 14.43 9.11 3.42
N CYS A 245 13.31 8.50 3.82
CA CYS A 245 13.23 7.20 4.46
C CYS A 245 12.57 6.12 3.58
N SER A 246 12.43 4.91 4.12
CA SER A 246 11.77 3.81 3.43
C SER A 246 10.28 4.09 3.25
N VAL A 247 9.71 3.61 2.14
CA VAL A 247 8.29 3.80 1.82
C VAL A 247 7.63 2.48 1.47
N LEU A 248 6.63 2.09 2.24
CA LEU A 248 5.77 0.93 1.98
C LEU A 248 4.51 1.38 1.26
N MET A 249 4.44 1.11 -0.04
CA MET A 249 3.26 1.40 -0.86
C MET A 249 2.32 0.21 -0.84
N VAL A 250 1.03 0.44 -0.62
CA VAL A 250 0.05 -0.65 -0.44
C VAL A 250 -1.21 -0.50 -1.28
N ARG A 251 -1.68 -1.63 -1.78
CA ARG A 251 -2.92 -1.75 -2.57
C ARG A 251 -3.79 -2.83 -1.95
N LYS A 252 -4.90 -2.40 -1.35
CA LYS A 252 -6.01 -3.30 -1.02
C LYS A 252 -6.60 -3.94 -2.29
N TYR A 253 -6.84 -5.24 -2.28
CA TYR A 253 -7.67 -5.92 -3.27
C TYR A 253 -9.14 -5.68 -2.99
N GLU A 254 -9.86 -5.32 -4.05
CA GLU A 254 -11.31 -5.27 -4.05
C GLU A 254 -11.80 -6.02 -5.28
N PRO A 255 -12.72 -6.98 -5.10
CA PRO A 255 -13.39 -7.61 -6.23
C PRO A 255 -13.98 -6.54 -7.17
N ALA A 256 -13.89 -6.77 -8.47
CA ALA A 256 -14.27 -5.79 -9.48
C ALA A 256 -15.69 -5.23 -9.28
N ALA A 257 -16.63 -6.07 -8.83
CA ALA A 257 -18.00 -5.68 -8.51
C ALA A 257 -18.07 -4.63 -7.39
N VAL A 258 -17.30 -4.81 -6.31
CA VAL A 258 -17.26 -3.87 -5.17
C VAL A 258 -16.58 -2.56 -5.58
N SER A 259 -15.51 -2.64 -6.36
CA SER A 259 -14.80 -1.47 -6.88
C SER A 259 -15.69 -0.62 -7.81
N TRP A 260 -16.47 -1.27 -8.69
CA TRP A 260 -17.42 -0.62 -9.58
C TRP A 260 -18.57 0.06 -8.82
N LEU A 261 -19.18 -0.63 -7.86
CA LEU A 261 -20.23 -0.06 -7.00
C LEU A 261 -19.76 1.18 -6.26
N ARG A 262 -18.58 1.14 -5.64
CA ARG A 262 -18.02 2.33 -4.96
C ARG A 262 -17.81 3.48 -5.93
N ARG A 263 -17.24 3.22 -7.12
CA ARG A 263 -17.00 4.27 -8.13
C ARG A 263 -18.30 4.97 -8.55
N ILE A 264 -19.41 4.23 -8.60
CA ILE A 264 -20.73 4.79 -8.91
C ILE A 264 -21.26 5.63 -7.75
N ILE A 265 -21.20 5.11 -6.53
CA ILE A 265 -21.69 5.83 -5.35
C ILE A 265 -20.93 7.17 -5.16
N LYS A 266 -19.61 7.14 -5.33
CA LYS A 266 -18.76 8.35 -5.29
C LYS A 266 -19.10 9.36 -6.39
N ARG A 267 -19.55 8.90 -7.56
CA ARG A 267 -20.03 9.78 -8.65
C ARG A 267 -21.42 10.36 -8.36
N SER A 268 -22.30 9.62 -7.67
CA SER A 268 -23.62 10.12 -7.30
C SER A 268 -23.58 11.13 -6.15
N SER A 269 -22.63 11.02 -5.22
CA SER A 269 -22.43 12.01 -4.15
C SER A 269 -21.83 13.35 -4.62
N LEU A 270 -21.51 13.47 -5.92
CA LEU A 270 -21.04 14.71 -6.57
C LEU A 270 -22.15 15.47 -7.32
N ARG A 271 -23.44 15.08 -7.21
CA ARG A 271 -24.54 15.91 -7.75
C ARG A 271 -24.88 17.03 -6.75
N PRO A 272 -24.79 18.32 -7.13
CA PRO A 272 -25.34 19.38 -6.30
C PRO A 272 -26.86 19.21 -6.21
N SER A 273 -27.41 19.51 -5.02
CA SER A 273 -28.84 19.61 -4.75
C SER A 273 -29.55 20.44 -5.83
N PRO A 274 -30.78 20.09 -6.25
CA PRO A 274 -31.53 20.90 -7.18
C PRO A 274 -31.74 22.29 -6.55
N THR A 275 -31.23 23.31 -7.23
CA THR A 275 -31.47 24.71 -6.91
C THR A 275 -32.97 24.98 -6.91
N THR A 276 -33.47 25.54 -5.81
CA THR A 276 -34.81 26.11 -5.70
C THR A 276 -35.05 27.07 -6.86
N PRO A 277 -36.15 26.95 -7.63
CA PRO A 277 -36.43 27.88 -8.72
C PRO A 277 -36.67 29.30 -8.17
N PRO A 278 -36.28 30.36 -8.91
CA PRO A 278 -36.48 31.73 -8.45
C PRO A 278 -37.96 32.03 -8.29
N ALA A 279 -38.30 32.72 -7.20
CA ALA A 279 -39.66 33.19 -6.92
C ALA A 279 -40.16 34.09 -8.07
N ARG A 280 -41.39 33.83 -8.55
CA ARG A 280 -42.10 34.71 -9.48
C ARG A 280 -42.30 36.08 -8.82
N PRO A 281 -42.07 37.20 -9.53
CA PRO A 281 -42.48 38.51 -9.02
C PRO A 281 -44.01 38.60 -8.94
N ALA A 282 -44.49 39.21 -7.86
CA ALA A 282 -45.91 39.44 -7.58
C ALA A 282 -46.57 40.30 -8.67
N PRO A 283 -47.89 40.16 -8.90
CA PRO A 283 -48.60 40.98 -9.87
C PRO A 283 -48.68 42.43 -9.39
N ALA A 284 -48.43 43.37 -10.30
CA ALA A 284 -48.64 44.79 -10.08
C ALA A 284 -50.12 45.03 -9.75
N ALA A 285 -50.38 45.67 -8.61
CA ALA A 285 -51.68 46.20 -8.24
C ALA A 285 -51.72 47.68 -8.61
N GLY A 286 -52.76 48.09 -9.36
CA GLY A 286 -53.34 49.43 -9.39
C GLY A 286 -52.47 50.55 -9.92
#